data_AF-A0A496ZMR5-F1
#
_entry.id   AF-A0A496ZMR5-F1
#
_cell.length_a   1.000
_cell.length_b   1.000
_cell.length_c   1.000
_cell.angle_alpha   90.00
_cell.angle_beta   90.00
_cell.angle_gamma   90.00
#
_symmetry.space_group_name_H-M   'P 1'
#
loop_
_entity.id
_entity.type
_entity.pdbx_description
1 polymer ?
#
loop_
_entity_poly.entity_id
_entity_poly.type
_entity_poly.pdbx_seq_one_letter_code
_entity_poly.pdbx_strand_id
1 'polypeptide(L)' 'MKAKTVFILIIIVLFLIVLFQNIQTIILNLFFWKLNVSTIVLLPLTLFIGFIVGYIVAKTTTKKHNDIQDILK' A
#
# COMPACT_ATOMS: atom_id res chain seq x y z
N MET A 1 -24.58 -5.47 18.62
CA MET A 1 -23.58 -5.02 17.63
C MET A 1 -24.26 -4.99 16.27
N LYS A 2 -24.10 -3.92 15.47
CA LYS A 2 -24.71 -3.89 14.13
C LYS A 2 -24.09 -5.00 13.28
N ALA A 3 -24.88 -5.76 12.53
CA ALA A 3 -24.41 -6.87 11.70
C ALA A 3 -23.23 -6.48 10.77
N LYS A 4 -23.18 -5.20 10.36
CA LYS A 4 -22.08 -4.61 9.59
C LYS A 4 -20.72 -4.70 10.28
N THR A 5 -20.66 -4.52 11.60
CA THR A 5 -19.40 -4.59 12.37
C THR A 5 -18.88 -6.01 12.45
N VAL A 6 -19.77 -6.98 12.63
CA VAL A 6 -19.40 -8.41 12.67
C VAL A 6 -18.92 -8.87 11.30
N PHE A 7 -19.60 -8.44 10.23
CA PHE A 7 -19.20 -8.71 8.85
C PHE A 7 -17.81 -8.14 8.52
N ILE A 8 -17.53 -6.89 8.91
CA ILE A 8 -16.20 -6.28 8.72
C ILE A 8 -15.13 -7.06 9.50
N LEU A 9 -15.44 -7.50 10.72
CA LEU A 9 -14.50 -8.24 11.55
C LEU A 9 -14.16 -9.60 10.94
N ILE A 10 -15.16 -10.32 10.41
CA ILE A 10 -14.97 -11.59 9.70
C ILE A 10 -14.08 -11.40 8.48
N ILE A 11 -14.30 -10.34 7.69
CA ILE A 11 -13.45 -10.03 6.51
C ILE A 11 -12.00 -9.79 6.93
N ILE A 12 -11.79 -9.01 7.99
CA ILE A 12 -10.43 -8.72 8.50
C ILE A 12 -9.75 -10.00 8.95
N VAL A 13 -10.45 -10.86 9.69
CA VAL A 13 -9.90 -12.14 10.16
C VAL A 13 -9.57 -13.07 9.01
N LEU A 14 -10.46 -13.23 8.02
CA LEU A 14 -10.17 -14.03 6.83
C LEU A 14 -8.97 -13.48 6.04
N PHE A 15 -8.90 -12.15 5.88
CA PHE A 15 -7.80 -11.49 5.19
C PHE A 15 -6.46 -11.76 5.89
N LEU A 16 -6.42 -11.68 7.23
CA LEU A 16 -5.23 -12.03 8.01
C LEU A 16 -4.87 -13.50 7.83
N ILE A 17 -5.83 -14.42 7.87
CA ILE A 17 -5.57 -15.86 7.68
C ILE A 17 -4.98 -16.12 6.29
N VAL A 18 -5.53 -15.51 5.23
CA VAL A 18 -5.00 -15.64 3.88
C VAL A 18 -3.58 -15.08 3.79
N LEU A 19 -3.30 -13.94 4.43
CA LEU A 19 -1.94 -13.39 4.52
C LEU A 19 -0.99 -14.37 5.20
N PHE A 20 -1.36 -14.89 6.38
CA PHE A 20 -0.53 -15.83 7.14
C PHE A 20 -0.33 -17.18 6.42
N GLN A 21 -1.30 -17.65 5.66
CA GLN A 21 -1.15 -18.87 4.85
C GLN A 21 -0.26 -18.66 3.62
N ASN A 22 -0.22 -17.45 3.07
CA ASN A 22 0.66 -17.10 1.95
C ASN A 22 2.04 -16.60 2.41
N ILE A 23 2.47 -16.94 3.64
CA ILE A 23 3.84 -16.72 4.11
C ILE A 23 4.76 -17.72 3.41
N GLN A 24 5.07 -17.37 2.17
CA GLN A 24 6.16 -17.96 1.42
C GLN A 24 7.38 -17.05 1.59
N THR A 25 8.55 -17.65 1.73
CA THR A 25 9.82 -16.92 1.69
C THR A 25 10.19 -16.73 0.23
N ILE A 26 10.21 -15.49 -0.24
CA ILE A 26 10.72 -15.17 -1.58
C ILE A 26 12.13 -14.64 -1.46
N ILE A 27 12.93 -14.99 -2.45
CA ILE A 27 14.26 -14.45 -2.64
C ILE A 27 14.11 -13.15 -3.42
N LEU A 28 14.28 -12.03 -2.73
CA LEU A 28 14.25 -10.73 -3.36
C LEU A 28 15.63 -10.41 -3.92
N ASN A 29 15.73 -10.35 -5.25
CA ASN A 29 16.96 -10.03 -5.96
C ASN A 29 16.98 -8.53 -6.29
N LEU A 30 17.61 -7.73 -5.44
CA LEU A 30 17.76 -6.28 -5.60
C LEU A 30 19.13 -5.95 -6.20
N PHE A 31 19.19 -5.71 -7.52
CA PHE A 31 20.40 -5.41 -8.31
C PHE A 31 21.54 -6.43 -8.16
N PHE A 32 22.16 -6.54 -6.98
CA PHE A 32 23.20 -7.51 -6.62
C PHE A 32 22.97 -8.22 -5.26
N TRP A 33 21.88 -7.92 -4.55
CA TRP A 33 21.59 -8.45 -3.22
C TRP A 33 20.47 -9.48 -3.25
N LYS A 34 20.71 -10.63 -2.62
CA LYS A 34 19.71 -11.67 -2.38
C LYS A 34 19.23 -11.55 -0.95
N LEU A 35 18.03 -11.04 -0.76
CA LEU A 35 17.40 -10.91 0.56
C LEU A 35 16.30 -11.96 0.67
N ASN A 36 16.43 -12.86 1.64
CA ASN A 36 15.35 -13.77 2.01
C ASN A 36 14.37 -13.00 2.89
N VAL A 37 13.26 -12.56 2.31
CA VAL A 37 12.22 -11.80 3.00
C VAL A 37 10.87 -12.50 2.85
N SER A 38 10.08 -12.45 3.91
CA SER A 38 8.71 -12.99 3.87
C SER A 38 7.82 -12.10 3.00
N THR A 39 7.14 -12.68 2.01
CA THR A 39 6.20 -11.97 1.10
C THR A 39 5.20 -11.10 1.84
N ILE A 40 4.76 -11.59 3.01
CA ILE A 40 3.74 -10.95 3.84
C ILE A 40 4.17 -9.56 4.35
N VAL A 41 5.47 -9.31 4.51
CA VAL A 41 5.99 -7.99 4.91
C VAL A 41 6.22 -7.13 3.67
N LEU A 42 6.71 -7.76 2.60
CA LEU A 42 7.06 -7.07 1.36
C LEU A 42 5.86 -6.46 0.63
N LEU A 43 4.74 -7.19 0.56
CA LEU A 43 3.50 -6.75 -0.10
C LEU A 43 2.96 -5.43 0.50
N PRO A 44 2.63 -5.38 1.81
CA PRO A 44 2.12 -4.15 2.42
C PRO A 44 3.18 -3.04 2.42
N LEU A 45 4.47 -3.36 2.58
CA LEU A 45 5.54 -2.36 2.51
C LEU A 45 5.61 -1.70 1.12
N THR A 46 5.58 -2.50 0.06
CA THR A 46 5.59 -2.00 -1.33
C THR A 46 4.35 -1.17 -1.62
N LEU A 47 3.18 -1.63 -1.16
CA LEU A 47 1.92 -0.91 -1.33
C LEU A 47 1.95 0.42 -0.58
N PHE A 48 2.50 0.45 0.63
CA PHE A 48 2.67 1.65 1.42
C PHE A 48 3.62 2.66 0.76
N ILE A 49 4.77 2.20 0.25
CA ILE A 49 5.70 3.04 -0.50
C ILE A 49 5.03 3.60 -1.76
N GLY A 50 4.35 2.75 -2.53
CA GLY A 50 3.60 3.17 -3.72
C GLY A 50 2.50 4.17 -3.40
N PHE A 51 1.80 4.00 -2.28
CA PHE A 51 0.78 4.93 -1.80
C PHE A 51 1.37 6.29 -1.43
N ILE A 52 2.49 6.31 -0.69
CA ILE A 52 3.18 7.56 -0.35
C ILE A 52 3.63 8.29 -1.61
N VAL A 53 4.28 7.58 -2.54
CA VAL A 53 4.73 8.16 -3.81
C VAL A 53 3.53 8.71 -4.60
N GLY A 54 2.48 7.91 -4.75
CA GLY A 54 1.25 8.33 -5.44
C GLY A 54 0.60 9.55 -4.80
N TYR A 55 0.54 9.61 -3.46
CA TYR A 55 0.01 10.75 -2.73
C TYR A 55 0.85 12.02 -2.94
N ILE A 56 2.18 11.92 -2.89
CA ILE A 56 3.09 13.06 -3.14
C ILE A 56 2.94 13.57 -4.58
N VAL A 57 2.85 12.66 -5.56
CA VAL A 57 2.66 13.01 -6.97
C VAL A 57 1.31 13.70 -7.18
N ALA A 58 0.22 13.16 -6.60
CA ALA A 58 -1.10 13.77 -6.66
C ALA A 58 -1.10 15.18 -6.03
N LYS A 59 -0.49 15.34 -4.85
CA LYS A 59 -0.39 16.63 -4.17
C LYS A 59 0.38 17.67 -4.99
N THR A 60 1.51 17.28 -5.59
CA THR A 60 2.33 18.18 -6.41
C THR A 60 1.61 18.57 -7.70
N THR A 61 0.87 17.64 -8.31
CA THR A 61 0.10 17.89 -9.54
C THR A 61 -1.08 18.83 -9.28
N THR A 62 -1.82 18.62 -8.18
CA THR A 62 -2.95 19.49 -7.80
C THR A 62 -2.48 20.90 -7.43
N LYS A 63 -1.34 21.03 -6.74
CA LYS A 63 -0.77 22.36 -6.39
C LYS A 63 -0.43 23.17 -7.64
N LYS A 64 0.14 22.53 -8.66
CA LYS A 64 0.53 23.18 -9.92
C LYS A 64 -0.68 23.71 -10.72
N HIS A 65 -1.84 23.07 -10.63
CA HIS A 65 -3.05 23.56 -11.31
C HIS A 65 -3.60 24.84 -10.68
N ASN A 66 -3.58 24.95 -9.35
CA ASN A 66 -4.09 26.13 -8.63
C ASN A 66 -3.17 27.35 -8.80
N ASP A 67 -1.84 27.16 -8.74
CA ASP A 67 -0.88 28.27 -8.95
C ASP A 67 -1.00 28.88 -10.36
N ILE A 68 -1.31 28.07 -11.39
CA ILE A 68 -1.47 28.60 -12.77
C ILE A 68 -2.77 29.39 -12.94
N GLN A 69 -3.85 29.02 -12.24
CA GLN A 69 -5.10 29.79 -12.28
C GLN A 69 -4.98 31.16 -11.59
N ASP A 70 -4.18 31.26 -10.52
CA ASP A 70 -3.98 32.53 -9.81
C ASP A 70 -3.09 33.52 -10.60
N ILE A 71 -2.24 33.04 -11.52
CA ILE A 71 -1.39 33.90 -12.37
C ILE A 71 -2.15 34.43 -13.61
N LEU A 72 -3.19 33.73 -14.05
CA LEU A 72 -3.99 34.08 -15.24
C LEU A 72 -5.19 34.99 -14.93
N LYS A 73 -5.38 35.39 -13.67
CA LYS A 73 -6.49 36.21 -13.19
C LYS A 73 -6.04 37.64 -12.91
#